data_AF-A0A948WEA8-F1
#
_entry.id   AF-A0A948WEA8-F1
#
_cell.length_a   1.000
_cell.length_b   1.000
_cell.length_c   1.000
_cell.angle_alpha   90.00
_cell.angle_beta   90.00
_cell.angle_gamma   90.00
#
_symmetry.space_group_name_H-M   'P 1'
#
loop_
_entity.id
_entity.type
_entity.pdbx_description
1 polymer ?
#
loop_
_entity_poly.entity_id
_entity_poly.type
_entity_poly.pdbx_seq_one_letter_code
_entity_poly.pdbx_strand_id
1 'polypeptide(L)' 'MAEPDDEKPEPAEPKPCMPCSGSGKVTSNAGGEPHEVDCPWCEGGGVTIPDHDAQAARRD' A
#
# COMPACT_ATOMS: atom_id res chain seq x y z
N MET A 1 -17.15 36.05 12.01
CA MET A 1 -17.66 34.85 12.71
C MET A 1 -16.65 33.75 12.49
N ALA A 2 -16.44 32.92 13.52
CA ALA A 2 -15.31 32.00 13.68
C ALA A 2 -15.13 30.97 12.55
N GLU A 3 -13.88 30.54 12.45
CA GLU A 3 -13.20 29.74 11.45
C GLU A 3 -13.78 28.32 11.27
N PRO A 4 -13.61 27.68 10.10
CA PRO A 4 -14.00 26.28 9.92
C PRO A 4 -13.20 25.37 10.84
N ASP A 5 -13.95 24.49 11.49
CA ASP A 5 -13.58 23.49 12.47
C ASP A 5 -12.33 22.69 12.07
N ASP A 6 -11.42 22.57 13.04
CA ASP A 6 -10.22 21.76 13.07
C ASP A 6 -10.56 20.30 12.72
N GLU A 7 -10.35 19.93 11.45
CA GLU A 7 -10.48 18.56 10.96
C GLU A 7 -9.33 17.73 11.54
N LYS A 8 -9.52 17.28 12.77
CA LYS A 8 -8.67 16.30 13.43
C LYS A 8 -8.56 15.08 12.51
N PRO A 9 -7.37 14.73 11.99
CA PRO A 9 -7.24 13.52 11.21
C PRO A 9 -7.61 12.35 12.13
N GLU A 10 -8.77 11.76 11.87
CA GLU A 10 -9.18 10.50 12.47
C GLU A 10 -8.04 9.50 12.27
N PRO A 11 -7.70 8.67 13.27
CA PRO A 11 -6.62 7.69 13.12
C PRO A 11 -6.95 6.85 11.89
N ALA A 12 -6.15 7.02 10.84
CA ALA A 12 -6.43 6.41 9.55
C ALA A 12 -6.62 4.91 9.77
N GLU A 13 -7.87 4.46 9.65
CA GLU A 13 -8.22 3.05 9.79
C GLU A 13 -7.28 2.26 8.86
N PRO A 14 -6.80 1.07 9.28
CA PRO A 14 -5.87 0.29 8.46
C PRO A 14 -6.52 -0.01 7.11
N LYS A 15 -6.14 0.76 6.09
CA LYS A 15 -6.73 0.63 4.76
C LYS A 15 -6.19 -0.65 4.12
N PRO A 16 -7.04 -1.42 3.42
CA PRO A 16 -6.56 -2.56 2.66
C PRO A 16 -5.53 -2.06 1.64
N CYS A 17 -4.46 -2.83 1.47
CA CYS A 17 -3.42 -2.51 0.51
C CYS A 17 -4.02 -2.54 -0.90
N MET A 18 -4.18 -1.37 -1.52
CA MET A 18 -4.76 -1.20 -2.87
C MET A 18 -4.13 -2.11 -3.94
N PRO A 19 -2.80 -2.25 -4.05
CA PRO A 19 -2.19 -3.05 -5.12
C PRO A 19 -2.41 -4.56 -5.01
N CYS A 20 -2.57 -5.12 -3.80
CA CYS A 20 -2.93 -6.53 -3.61
C CYS A 20 -4.40 -6.72 -3.19
N SER A 21 -5.17 -5.64 -3.14
CA SER A 21 -6.55 -5.60 -2.65
C SER A 21 -6.78 -6.33 -1.32
N GLY A 22 -5.81 -6.30 -0.40
CA GLY A 22 -5.91 -7.02 0.88
C GLY A 22 -5.34 -8.44 0.89
N SER A 23 -4.92 -8.98 -0.26
CA SER A 23 -4.48 -10.38 -0.39
C SER A 23 -3.05 -10.62 0.11
N GLY A 24 -2.24 -9.57 0.24
CA GLY A 24 -0.81 -9.67 0.59
C GLY A 24 0.09 -10.12 -0.56
N LYS A 25 -0.45 -10.63 -1.66
CA LYS A 25 0.31 -11.10 -2.83
C LYS A 25 -0.09 -10.35 -4.10
N VAL A 26 0.87 -10.19 -5.01
CA VAL A 26 0.65 -9.60 -6.34
C VAL A 26 1.26 -10.47 -7.41
N THR A 27 0.64 -10.52 -8.57
CA THR A 27 1.19 -11.20 -9.74
C THR A 27 2.26 -10.32 -10.38
N SER A 28 3.52 -10.75 -10.28
CA SER A 28 4.65 -10.12 -10.97
C SER A 28 4.89 -10.83 -12.30
N ASN A 29 5.09 -10.03 -13.35
CA ASN A 29 5.54 -10.52 -14.66
C ASN A 29 7.04 -10.26 -14.87
N ALA A 30 7.77 -9.90 -13.81
CA ALA A 30 9.20 -9.68 -13.88
C ALA A 30 9.91 -10.98 -14.32
N GLY A 31 10.68 -10.94 -15.40
CA GLY A 31 11.33 -12.15 -15.95
C GLY A 31 10.52 -12.89 -17.02
N GLY A 32 9.37 -12.36 -17.44
CA GLY A 32 8.64 -12.84 -18.63
C GLY A 32 7.58 -13.90 -18.36
N GLU A 33 7.47 -14.41 -17.13
CA GLU A 33 6.41 -15.33 -16.73
C GLU A 33 5.66 -14.80 -15.49
N PRO A 34 4.31 -14.79 -15.50
CA PRO A 34 3.53 -14.38 -14.33
C PRO A 34 3.75 -15.34 -13.17
N HIS A 35 4.22 -14.81 -12.04
CA HIS A 35 4.37 -15.52 -10.79
C HIS A 35 3.86 -14.67 -9.62
N GLU A 36 3.35 -15.32 -8.57
CA GLU A 36 2.94 -14.61 -7.36
C GLU A 36 4.16 -14.27 -6.51
N VAL A 37 4.30 -13.00 -6.18
CA VAL A 37 5.29 -12.50 -5.23
C VAL A 37 4.57 -11.84 -4.06
N ASP A 38 5.24 -11.77 -2.91
CA ASP A 38 4.75 -10.99 -1.80
C ASP A 38 4.64 -9.52 -2.21
N CYS A 39 3.51 -8.91 -1.90
CA CYS A 39 3.18 -7.56 -2.33
C CYS A 39 4.20 -6.59 -1.73
N PRO A 40 5.06 -5.93 -2.54
CA PRO A 40 6.12 -5.10 -2.00
C PRO A 40 5.61 -3.82 -1.32
N TRP A 41 4.30 -3.52 -1.39
CA TRP A 41 3.64 -2.39 -0.72
C TRP A 41 3.13 -2.70 0.69
N CYS A 42 2.94 -3.97 1.02
CA CYS A 42 2.51 -4.37 2.36
C CYS A 42 3.37 -5.50 2.94
N GLU A 43 4.43 -5.90 2.22
CA GLU A 43 5.34 -6.98 2.59
C GLU A 43 4.62 -8.30 2.91
N GLY A 44 3.50 -8.59 2.24
CA GLY A 44 2.68 -9.76 2.53
C GLY A 44 1.57 -9.55 3.57
N GLY A 45 1.51 -8.37 4.21
CA GLY A 45 0.57 -8.09 5.30
C GLY A 45 -0.86 -7.77 4.88
N GLY A 46 -1.12 -7.48 3.60
CA GLY A 46 -2.45 -7.16 3.08
C GLY A 46 -2.99 -5.77 3.49
N VAL A 47 -2.34 -5.07 4.41
CA VAL A 47 -2.71 -3.72 4.86
C VAL A 47 -1.71 -2.69 4.37
N THR A 48 -2.18 -1.47 4.08
CA THR A 48 -1.27 -0.39 3.70
C THR A 48 -0.33 -0.09 4.85
N ILE A 49 0.98 -0.05 4.58
CA ILE A 49 1.97 0.37 5.56
C ILE A 49 2.16 1.89 5.37
N PRO A 50 1.89 2.73 6.39
CA PRO A 50 2.15 4.15 6.30
C PRO A 50 3.64 4.42 6.10
N ASP A 51 3.98 5.40 5.25
CA ASP A 51 5.36 5.75 4.85
C ASP A 51 6.09 4.69 3.99
N HIS A 52 5.43 3.59 3.59
CA HIS A 52 6.04 2.55 2.79
C HIS A 52 5.84 2.78 1.29
N ASP A 53 6.85 3.37 0.65
CA ASP A 53 6.86 3.51 -0.81
C ASP A 53 7.57 2.34 -1.50
N ALA A 54 6.79 1.32 -1.87
CA ALA A 54 7.32 0.20 -2.63
C ALA A 54 7.89 0.60 -4.01
N GLN A 55 7.49 1.76 -4.54
CA GLN A 55 7.92 2.26 -5.86
C GLN A 55 9.32 2.89 -5.83
N ALA A 56 9.75 3.46 -4.70
CA ALA A 56 11.09 4.01 -4.50
C ALA A 56 12.15 2.92 -4.67
N ALA A 57 11.86 1.69 -4.23
CA ALA A 57 12.77 0.56 -4.34
C ALA A 57 13.06 0.10 -5.79
N ARG A 58 12.28 0.55 -6.79
CA ARG A 58 12.41 0.13 -8.21
C ARG A 58 12.73 1.29 -9.16
N ARG A 59 13.28 2.38 -8.60
CA ARG A 59 13.71 3.58 -9.34
C ARG A 59 15.22 3.50 -9.63
N ASP A 60 15.66 2.50 -10.38
CA ASP A 60 17.02 2.43 -10.99
C ASP A 60 16.91 1.79 -12.40
#